data_AF-A0A962B293-F1
#
_entry.id   AF-A0A962B293-F1
#
_cell.length_a   1.000
_cell.length_b   1.000
_cell.length_c   1.000
_cell.angle_alpha   90.00
_cell.angle_beta   90.00
_cell.angle_gamma   90.00
#
_symmetry.space_group_name_H-M   'P 1'
#
loop_
_entity.id
_entity.type
_entity.pdbx_description
1 polymer ?
#
loop_
_entity_poly.entity_id
_entity_poly.type
_entity_poly.pdbx_seq_one_letter_code
_entity_poly.pdbx_strand_id
1 'polypeptide(L)'
;GIAGIVLTVGMAVDANVLIYERIREELRNGKTPISAIEAGFSRALATIIDSNLTTLIAGIVMFWLGSGPIRGFAVTLCLGIMTTVFTAFTVTRLLVSLWLVRQTERRVPAPL
;
A
#
# COMPACT_ATOMS: atom_id res chain seq x y z
N GLY A 1 -20.85 1.98 2.66
CA GLY A 1 -21.79 1.52 1.61
C GLY A 1 -21.11 0.53 0.69
N ILE A 2 -21.87 -0.28 -0.07
CA ILE A 2 -21.34 -1.30 -1.00
C ILE A 2 -20.38 -0.69 -2.02
N ALA A 3 -20.61 0.56 -2.45
CA ALA A 3 -19.72 1.32 -3.33
C ALA A 3 -18.28 1.46 -2.79
N GLY A 4 -18.10 1.54 -1.46
CA GLY A 4 -16.77 1.61 -0.84
C GLY A 4 -15.96 0.34 -1.06
N ILE A 5 -16.62 -0.82 -0.99
CA ILE A 5 -15.98 -2.13 -1.21
C ILE A 5 -15.57 -2.26 -2.68
N VAL A 6 -16.45 -1.89 -3.61
CA VAL A 6 -16.16 -1.92 -5.05
C VAL A 6 -14.99 -0.99 -5.39
N LEU A 7 -14.92 0.20 -4.78
CA LEU A 7 -13.80 1.11 -4.96
C LEU A 7 -12.48 0.51 -4.47
N THR A 8 -12.46 -0.14 -3.30
CA THR A 8 -11.25 -0.81 -2.80
C THR A 8 -10.75 -1.88 -3.77
N VAL A 9 -11.65 -2.65 -4.39
CA VAL A 9 -11.28 -3.62 -5.43
C VAL A 9 -10.71 -2.92 -6.66
N GLY A 10 -11.34 -1.84 -7.12
CA GLY A 10 -10.86 -1.04 -8.26
C GLY A 10 -9.46 -0.50 -8.05
N MET A 11 -9.17 0.08 -6.87
CA MET A 11 -7.84 0.60 -6.54
C MET A 11 -6.78 -0.51 -6.42
N ALA A 12 -7.17 -1.72 -5.97
CA ALA A 12 -6.25 -2.86 -5.94
C ALA A 12 -5.85 -3.33 -7.35
N VAL A 13 -6.79 -3.30 -8.32
CA VAL A 13 -6.50 -3.64 -9.72
C VAL A 13 -5.67 -2.55 -10.40
N ASP A 14 -5.99 -1.28 -10.15
CA ASP A 14 -5.24 -0.12 -10.66
C ASP A 14 -3.75 -0.18 -10.30
N ALA A 15 -3.43 -0.46 -9.02
CA ALA A 15 -2.05 -0.60 -8.55
C ALA A 15 -1.27 -1.68 -9.33
N ASN A 16 -1.90 -2.82 -9.62
CA ASN A 16 -1.27 -3.89 -10.38
C ASN A 16 -1.01 -3.51 -11.84
N VAL A 17 -1.98 -2.81 -12.46
CA VAL A 17 -1.84 -2.31 -13.84
C VAL A 17 -0.72 -1.28 -13.92
N LEU A 18 -0.64 -0.35 -12.95
CA LEU A 18 0.40 0.68 -12.89
C LEU A 18 1.80 0.08 -12.78
N ILE A 19 1.99 -0.93 -11.92
CA ILE A 19 3.27 -1.64 -11.80
C ILE A 19 3.66 -2.25 -13.16
N TYR A 20 2.72 -2.95 -13.80
CA TYR A 20 2.98 -3.59 -15.09
C TYR A 20 3.34 -2.57 -16.18
N GLU A 21 2.61 -1.46 -16.23
CA GLU A 21 2.87 -0.38 -17.18
C GLU A 21 4.24 0.25 -16.94
N ARG A 22 4.61 0.51 -15.69
CA ARG A 22 5.92 1.08 -15.35
C ARG A 22 7.07 0.12 -15.70
N ILE A 23 6.92 -1.17 -15.43
CA ILE A 23 7.92 -2.18 -15.84
C ILE A 23 8.04 -2.20 -17.37
N ARG A 24 6.91 -2.18 -18.09
CA ARG A 24 6.90 -2.15 -19.56
C ARG A 24 7.57 -0.88 -20.12
N GLU A 25 7.38 0.26 -19.47
CA GLU A 25 8.01 1.54 -19.82
C GLU A 25 9.53 1.46 -19.65
N GLU A 26 10.01 0.91 -18.53
CA GLU A 26 11.44 0.72 -18.27
C GLU A 26 12.10 -0.29 -19.22
N LEU A 27 11.39 -1.35 -19.60
CA LEU A 27 11.81 -2.29 -20.66
C LEU A 27 11.95 -1.58 -22.01
N ARG A 28 10.99 -0.72 -22.37
CA ARG A 28 11.02 0.05 -23.63
C ARG A 28 12.15 1.08 -23.64
N ASN A 29 12.57 1.56 -22.47
CA ASN A 29 13.73 2.42 -22.31
C ASN A 29 15.07 1.67 -22.38
N GLY A 30 15.06 0.38 -22.73
CA GLY A 30 16.26 -0.42 -22.98
C GLY A 30 16.92 -1.00 -21.72
N LYS A 31 16.26 -0.96 -20.56
CA LYS A 31 16.78 -1.60 -19.36
C LYS A 31 16.69 -3.12 -19.45
N THR A 32 17.64 -3.80 -18.80
CA THR A 32 17.59 -5.25 -18.66
C THR A 32 16.32 -5.66 -17.90
N PRO A 33 15.73 -6.84 -18.17
CA PRO A 33 14.48 -7.25 -17.53
C PRO A 33 14.49 -7.16 -16.01
N ILE A 34 15.60 -7.54 -15.38
CA ILE A 34 15.78 -7.47 -13.93
C ILE A 34 15.79 -6.02 -13.45
N SER A 35 16.56 -5.14 -14.11
CA SER A 35 16.64 -3.73 -13.76
C SER A 35 15.33 -2.97 -14.02
N ALA A 36 14.59 -3.36 -15.06
CA ALA A 36 13.29 -2.78 -15.38
C ALA A 36 12.23 -3.14 -14.32
N ILE A 37 12.23 -4.38 -13.83
CA ILE A 37 11.35 -4.80 -12.73
C ILE A 37 11.65 -3.98 -11.48
N GLU A 38 12.91 -3.88 -11.07
CA GLU A 38 13.30 -3.19 -9.84
C GLU A 38 13.05 -1.67 -9.92
N ALA A 39 13.39 -1.05 -11.05
CA ALA A 39 13.14 0.37 -11.27
C ALA A 39 11.65 0.70 -11.49
N GLY A 40 10.88 -0.26 -12.01
CA GLY A 40 9.43 -0.18 -12.17
C GLY A 40 8.72 -0.25 -10.82
N PHE A 41 9.09 -1.22 -9.97
CA PHE A 41 8.57 -1.37 -8.61
C PHE A 41 8.85 -0.16 -7.74
N SER A 42 10.11 0.30 -7.70
CA SER A 42 10.50 1.46 -6.87
C SER A 42 9.67 2.71 -7.19
N ARG A 43 9.45 3.00 -8.49
CA ARG A 43 8.64 4.15 -8.92
C ARG A 43 7.15 3.94 -8.72
N ALA A 44 6.64 2.78 -9.09
CA ALA A 44 5.21 2.47 -8.94
C ALA A 44 4.79 2.49 -7.47
N LEU A 45 5.63 1.99 -6.54
CA LEU A 45 5.31 2.02 -5.11
C LEU A 45 5.13 3.43 -4.56
N ALA A 46 6.00 4.38 -4.93
CA ALA A 46 5.84 5.77 -4.50
C ALA A 46 4.49 6.34 -4.96
N THR A 47 4.15 6.14 -6.24
CA THR A 47 2.88 6.60 -6.81
C THR A 47 1.66 5.93 -6.16
N ILE A 48 1.72 4.62 -5.89
CA ILE A 48 0.63 3.88 -5.22
C ILE A 48 0.41 4.43 -3.80
N ILE A 49 1.48 4.68 -3.05
CA ILE A 49 1.38 5.22 -1.69
C ILE A 49 0.76 6.62 -1.71
N ASP A 50 1.21 7.49 -2.61
CA ASP A 50 0.69 8.86 -2.74
C ASP A 50 -0.79 8.89 -3.14
N SER A 51 -1.19 8.03 -4.08
CA SER A 51 -2.60 7.88 -4.48
C SER A 51 -3.46 7.44 -3.31
N ASN A 52 -3.08 6.39 -2.57
CA ASN A 52 -3.83 5.91 -1.41
C ASN A 52 -3.93 6.96 -0.29
N LEU A 53 -2.86 7.72 -0.06
CA LEU A 53 -2.86 8.80 0.93
C LEU A 53 -3.82 9.94 0.51
N THR A 54 -3.82 10.31 -0.76
CA THR A 54 -4.75 11.31 -1.30
C THR A 54 -6.20 10.83 -1.18
N THR A 55 -6.48 9.55 -1.46
CA THR A 55 -7.81 8.96 -1.28
C THR A 55 -8.25 8.97 0.18
N LEU A 56 -7.34 8.76 1.13
CA LEU A 56 -7.64 8.87 2.56
C LEU A 56 -8.05 10.31 2.93
N ILE A 57 -7.30 11.30 2.46
CA ILE A 57 -7.61 12.71 2.70
C ILE A 57 -8.99 13.05 2.12
N ALA A 58 -9.27 12.60 0.90
CA ALA A 58 -10.59 12.75 0.28
C ALA A 58 -11.70 12.08 1.12
N GLY A 59 -11.45 10.89 1.66
CA GLY A 59 -12.35 10.19 2.58
C GLY A 59 -12.70 11.02 3.82
N ILE A 60 -11.69 11.62 4.45
CA ILE A 60 -11.87 12.49 5.63
C ILE A 60 -12.69 13.73 5.28
N VAL A 61 -12.39 14.37 4.16
CA VAL A 61 -13.13 15.54 3.66
C VAL A 61 -14.58 15.18 3.35
N MET A 62 -14.83 14.04 2.69
CA MET A 62 -16.18 13.53 2.42
C MET A 62 -16.93 13.18 3.70
N PHE A 63 -16.27 12.74 4.76
CA PHE A 63 -16.94 12.47 6.03
C PHE A 63 -17.43 13.76 6.72
N TRP A 64 -16.61 14.82 6.67
CA TRP A 64 -16.91 16.12 7.25
C TRP A 64 -17.95 16.90 6.45
N LEU A 65 -17.79 16.98 5.13
CA LEU A 65 -18.63 17.79 4.23
C LEU A 65 -19.79 17.00 3.61
N GLY A 66 -19.74 15.67 3.62
CA GLY A 66 -20.73 14.82 2.94
C GLY A 66 -22.02 14.64 3.74
N SER A 67 -23.13 14.51 3.02
CA SER A 67 -24.46 14.25 3.57
C SER A 67 -25.07 12.95 3.00
N GLY A 68 -25.99 12.36 3.77
CA GLY A 68 -26.76 11.18 3.35
C GLY A 68 -25.90 10.00 2.87
N PRO A 69 -26.03 9.54 1.61
CA PRO A 69 -25.27 8.41 1.06
C PRO A 69 -23.75 8.61 1.04
N ILE A 70 -23.28 9.83 0.81
CA ILE A 70 -21.84 10.16 0.69
C ILE A 70 -21.15 9.94 2.03
N ARG A 71 -21.82 10.29 3.14
CA ARG A 71 -21.30 10.04 4.49
C ARG A 71 -21.18 8.53 4.77
N GLY A 72 -22.17 7.75 4.35
CA GLY A 72 -22.14 6.28 4.47
C GLY A 72 -21.07 5.61 3.59
N PHE A 73 -20.67 6.23 2.48
CA PHE A 73 -19.53 5.81 1.68
C PHE A 73 -18.20 6.18 2.36
N ALA A 74 -18.07 7.43 2.83
CA ALA A 74 -16.89 7.93 3.53
C ALA A 74 -16.57 7.11 4.78
N VAL A 75 -17.57 6.74 5.58
CA VAL A 75 -17.38 5.91 6.78
C VAL A 75 -16.75 4.56 6.45
N THR A 76 -17.24 3.87 5.41
CA THR A 76 -16.66 2.58 5.02
C THR A 76 -15.24 2.70 4.47
N LEU A 77 -14.97 3.78 3.73
CA LEU A 77 -13.65 4.05 3.18
C LEU A 77 -12.64 4.39 4.29
N CYS A 78 -13.01 5.29 5.20
CA CYS A 78 -12.17 5.65 6.36
C CYS A 78 -11.94 4.47 7.30
N LEU A 79 -12.96 3.67 7.62
CA LEU A 79 -12.78 2.46 8.45
C LEU A 79 -11.83 1.46 7.79
N GLY A 80 -11.97 1.23 6.49
CA GLY A 80 -11.08 0.35 5.73
C GLY A 80 -9.62 0.80 5.79
N ILE A 81 -9.37 2.10 5.58
CA ILE A 81 -8.02 2.66 5.59
C ILE A 81 -7.45 2.74 7.02
N MET A 82 -8.24 3.15 8.03
CA MET A 82 -7.78 3.14 9.42
C MET A 82 -7.41 1.75 9.90
N THR A 83 -8.18 0.73 9.53
CA THR A 83 -7.88 -0.67 9.86
C THR A 83 -6.59 -1.13 9.19
N THR A 84 -6.34 -0.75 7.94
CA THR A 84 -5.09 -1.09 7.24
C THR A 84 -3.88 -0.34 7.80
N VAL A 85 -4.00 0.94 8.13
CA VAL A 85 -2.91 1.72 8.77
C VAL A 85 -2.60 1.17 10.16
N PHE A 86 -3.62 0.85 10.96
CA PHE A 86 -3.43 0.25 12.28
C PHE A 86 -2.78 -1.14 12.19
N THR A 87 -3.23 -1.96 11.24
CA THR A 87 -2.61 -3.27 10.95
C THR A 87 -1.18 -3.10 10.47
N ALA A 88 -0.91 -2.17 9.56
CA ALA A 88 0.43 -1.89 9.07
C ALA A 88 1.35 -1.42 10.20
N PHE A 89 0.91 -0.55 11.11
CA PHE A 89 1.74 -0.13 12.25
C PHE A 89 1.95 -1.24 13.28
N THR A 90 0.90 -1.96 13.66
CA THR A 90 0.97 -2.94 14.75
C THR A 90 1.57 -4.27 14.28
N VAL A 91 1.06 -4.82 13.18
CA VAL A 91 1.46 -6.12 12.65
C VAL A 91 2.82 -6.04 11.97
N THR A 92 3.13 -4.98 11.22
CA THR A 92 4.48 -4.86 10.62
C THR A 92 5.53 -4.65 11.71
N ARG A 93 5.26 -3.85 12.74
CA ARG A 93 6.21 -3.65 13.85
C ARG A 93 6.41 -4.93 14.67
N LEU A 94 5.36 -5.73 14.84
CA LEU A 94 5.43 -7.07 15.44
C LEU A 94 6.20 -8.07 14.56
N LEU A 95 5.93 -8.11 13.26
CA LEU A 95 6.62 -9.00 12.33
C LEU A 95 8.11 -8.63 12.20
N VAL A 96 8.43 -7.34 12.10
CA VAL A 96 9.80 -6.85 12.04
C VAL A 96 10.53 -7.13 13.36
N SER A 97 9.88 -6.92 14.52
CA SER A 97 10.50 -7.25 15.82
C SER A 97 10.73 -8.75 15.97
N LEU A 98 9.77 -9.60 15.60
CA LEU A 98 9.91 -11.05 15.61
C LEU A 98 10.99 -11.55 14.65
N TRP A 99 11.09 -10.95 13.46
CA TRP A 99 12.11 -11.28 12.48
C TRP A 99 13.50 -10.86 12.94
N LEU A 100 13.64 -9.68 13.54
CA LEU A 100 14.88 -9.20 14.17
C LEU A 100 15.34 -10.13 15.29
N VAL A 101 14.44 -10.50 16.21
CA VAL A 101 14.76 -11.45 17.29
C VAL A 101 15.23 -12.79 16.73
N ARG A 102 14.56 -13.31 15.68
CA ARG A 102 15.01 -14.54 14.99
C ARG A 102 16.35 -14.41 14.26
N GLN A 103 16.72 -13.21 13.79
CA GLN A 103 18.04 -12.99 13.19
C GLN A 103 19.15 -12.82 14.22
N THR A 104 18.86 -12.22 15.37
CA THR A 104 19.79 -12.15 16.50
C THR A 104 20.21 -13.54 16.96
N GLU A 105 19.31 -14.53 16.95
CA GLU A 105 19.68 -15.93 17.26
C GLU A 105 20.61 -16.60 16.21
N ARG A 106 20.64 -16.12 14.96
CA ARG A 106 21.55 -16.66 13.92
C ARG A 106 22.92 -15.99 13.87
N ARG A 107 23.16 -14.93 14.66
CA ARG A 107 24.44 -14.20 14.72
C ARG A 107 25.09 -14.20 16.10
N VAL A 108 24.97 -15.29 16.85
CA VAL A 108 25.85 -15.55 18.00
C VAL A 108 26.86 -16.64 17.62
N PRO A 109 28.02 -16.31 17.02
CA PRO A 109 29.17 -17.17 17.15
C PRO A 109 29.54 -17.21 18.64
N ALA A 110 29.65 -18.43 19.17
CA ALA A 110 29.97 -18.71 20.56
C ALA A 110 31.17 -17.88 21.05
N PRO A 111 31.08 -17.21 22.21
CA PRO A 111 32.27 -16.78 22.92
C PRO A 111 32.87 -18.00 23.65
N LEU A 112 33.90 -18.57 23.02
CA LEU A 112 34.95 -19.47 23.54
C LEU A 112 34.49 -20.69 24.37
#